data_AF-A0A5Q3S7B4-F1
#
_entry.id   AF-A0A5Q3S7B4-F1
#
_cell.length_a   1.000
_cell.length_b   1.000
_cell.length_c   1.000
_cell.angle_alpha   90.00
_cell.angle_beta   90.00
_cell.angle_gamma   90.00
#
_symmetry.space_group_name_H-M   'P 1'
#
loop_
_entity.id
_entity.type
_entity.pdbx_description
1 polymer ?
#
loop_
_entity_poly.entity_id
_entity_poly.type
_entity_poly.pdbx_seq_one_letter_code
_entity_poly.pdbx_strand_id
1 'polypeptide(L)'
;MNTLVSQFNPSQIAIIDHNGGKWLTAEQLGLALGFSDKRARDGVTNLYNRHIDEFTEKDSCTINLMVQGQGRKTRIFSHSGCNLLSFFANTPNAKAFRAWAKEKLAEPAADAYTLEKLKAAYLATRPDMARLLRYVDMGLNQAEAAKLLGIAPSNVRLRLKQLADLGLTDYRPDPKYRNRHALASANGQQSLGLEG
;
A
#
# COMPACT_ATOMS: atom_id res chain seq x y z
N MET A 1 -6.51 6.23 -8.82
CA MET A 1 -7.11 4.96 -8.36
C MET A 1 -7.67 4.28 -9.60
N ASN A 2 -7.09 3.15 -9.99
CA ASN A 2 -7.70 2.31 -11.02
C ASN A 2 -8.87 1.58 -10.36
N THR A 3 -10.02 1.58 -11.02
CA THR A 3 -11.24 0.92 -10.53
C THR A 3 -11.65 -0.17 -11.51
N LEU A 4 -11.58 -1.43 -11.07
CA LEU A 4 -12.03 -2.58 -11.85
C LEU A 4 -13.47 -2.91 -11.48
N VAL A 5 -14.39 -2.87 -12.43
CA VAL A 5 -15.80 -3.25 -12.19
C VAL A 5 -15.95 -4.75 -12.42
N SER A 6 -16.41 -5.46 -11.40
CA SER A 6 -16.74 -6.88 -11.46
C SER A 6 -18.19 -7.09 -11.02
N GLN A 7 -18.83 -8.17 -11.49
CA GLN A 7 -20.24 -8.44 -11.20
C GLN A 7 -20.38 -9.56 -10.19
N PHE A 8 -21.23 -9.37 -9.18
CA PHE A 8 -21.64 -10.40 -8.24
C PHE A 8 -23.10 -10.18 -7.86
N ASN A 9 -23.98 -11.10 -8.25
CA ASN A 9 -25.41 -11.18 -7.91
C ASN A 9 -26.14 -9.84 -7.71
N PRO A 10 -27.02 -9.45 -8.64
CA PRO A 10 -26.76 -8.58 -9.82
C PRO A 10 -25.87 -7.33 -9.62
N SER A 11 -25.24 -7.16 -8.45
CA SER A 11 -24.51 -5.96 -8.04
C SER A 11 -23.24 -5.73 -8.87
N GLN A 12 -23.03 -4.49 -9.29
CA GLN A 12 -21.74 -4.03 -9.82
C GLN A 12 -20.83 -3.63 -8.65
N ILE A 13 -19.71 -4.34 -8.53
CA ILE A 13 -18.70 -4.12 -7.51
C ILE A 13 -17.50 -3.44 -8.19
N ALA A 14 -17.31 -2.15 -7.91
CA ALA A 14 -16.09 -1.44 -8.30
C ALA A 14 -15.01 -1.68 -7.26
N ILE A 15 -14.03 -2.48 -7.62
CA ILE A 15 -12.86 -2.82 -6.81
C ILE A 15 -11.94 -1.61 -6.78
N ILE A 16 -11.53 -1.22 -5.57
CA ILE A 16 -10.61 -0.12 -5.31
C ILE A 16 -9.24 -0.70 -4.99
N ASP A 17 -8.23 -0.34 -5.77
CA ASP A 17 -6.85 -0.69 -5.46
C ASP A 17 -6.31 0.25 -4.37
N HIS A 18 -5.92 -0.33 -3.23
CA HIS A 18 -5.39 0.42 -2.09
C HIS A 18 -4.35 -0.41 -1.31
N ASN A 19 -3.24 0.21 -0.90
CA ASN A 19 -2.14 -0.46 -0.19
C ASN A 19 -1.69 -1.79 -0.82
N GLY A 20 -1.74 -1.87 -2.15
CA GLY A 20 -1.38 -3.04 -2.94
C GLY A 20 -2.37 -4.22 -2.90
N GLY A 21 -3.48 -4.06 -2.21
CA GLY A 21 -4.60 -5.01 -2.23
C GLY A 21 -5.83 -4.45 -2.95
N LYS A 22 -6.83 -5.31 -3.09
CA LYS A 22 -8.15 -4.98 -3.63
C LYS A 22 -9.14 -4.79 -2.49
N TRP A 23 -9.88 -3.68 -2.53
CA TRP A 23 -10.76 -3.23 -1.46
C TRP A 23 -12.15 -2.89 -1.96
N LEU A 24 -13.15 -3.05 -1.09
CA LEU A 24 -14.54 -2.71 -1.37
C LEU A 24 -15.06 -1.65 -0.40
N THR A 25 -16.01 -0.84 -0.83
CA THR A 25 -16.75 0.05 0.07
C THR A 25 -17.78 -0.71 0.90
N ALA A 26 -18.16 -0.16 2.05
CA ALA A 26 -19.23 -0.71 2.90
C ALA A 26 -20.54 -0.93 2.13
N GLU A 27 -20.88 0.00 1.23
CA GLU A 27 -22.10 -0.05 0.42
C GLU A 27 -22.08 -1.22 -0.57
N GLN A 28 -21.01 -1.36 -1.35
CA GLN A 28 -20.86 -2.47 -2.30
C GLN A 28 -20.86 -3.83 -1.61
N LEU A 29 -20.18 -3.93 -0.47
CA LEU A 29 -20.15 -5.14 0.32
C LEU A 29 -21.56 -5.49 0.85
N GLY A 30 -22.32 -4.49 1.31
CA GLY A 30 -23.68 -4.71 1.79
C GLY A 30 -24.62 -5.20 0.71
N LEU A 31 -24.55 -4.61 -0.49
CA LEU A 31 -25.31 -5.05 -1.67
C LEU A 31 -24.95 -6.50 -2.04
N ALA A 32 -23.65 -6.82 -2.07
CA ALA A 32 -23.18 -8.16 -2.36
C ALA A 32 -23.66 -9.19 -1.32
N LEU A 33 -23.69 -8.82 -0.04
CA LEU A 33 -24.22 -9.66 1.03
C LEU A 33 -25.74 -9.79 1.02
N GLY A 34 -26.46 -9.04 0.17
CA GLY A 34 -27.91 -9.12 0.02
C GLY A 34 -28.69 -8.16 0.91
N PHE A 35 -28.06 -7.13 1.47
CA PHE A 35 -28.79 -6.02 2.08
C PHE A 35 -29.46 -5.17 1.00
N SER A 36 -30.58 -4.54 1.34
CA SER A 36 -31.25 -3.61 0.42
C SER A 36 -30.40 -2.36 0.21
N ASP A 37 -30.55 -1.69 -0.94
CA ASP A 37 -29.79 -0.48 -1.30
C ASP A 37 -29.78 0.56 -0.18
N LYS A 38 -30.94 0.80 0.44
CA LYS A 38 -31.09 1.77 1.55
C LYS A 38 -30.34 1.37 2.82
N ARG A 39 -30.02 0.10 3.00
CA ARG A 39 -29.38 -0.46 4.21
C ARG A 39 -28.01 -1.06 3.95
N ALA A 40 -27.53 -1.08 2.72
CA ALA A 40 -26.29 -1.76 2.38
C ALA A 40 -25.09 -1.20 3.15
N ARG A 41 -24.91 0.12 3.10
CA ARG A 41 -23.86 0.83 3.84
C ARG A 41 -24.03 0.71 5.36
N ASP A 42 -25.21 1.02 5.86
CA ASP A 42 -25.46 1.09 7.31
C ASP A 42 -25.45 -0.30 7.96
N GLY A 43 -25.96 -1.32 7.25
CA GLY A 43 -25.94 -2.71 7.68
C GLY A 43 -24.51 -3.21 7.87
N VAL A 44 -23.63 -2.98 6.89
CA VAL A 44 -22.20 -3.32 7.01
C VAL A 44 -21.51 -2.51 8.10
N THR A 45 -21.80 -1.22 8.21
CA THR A 45 -21.20 -0.35 9.24
C THR A 45 -21.59 -0.80 10.64
N ASN A 46 -22.86 -1.15 10.85
CA ASN A 46 -23.34 -1.68 12.12
C ASN A 46 -22.71 -3.03 12.46
N LEU A 47 -22.55 -3.90 11.46
CA LEU A 47 -21.89 -5.19 11.64
C LEU A 47 -20.42 -5.03 12.02
N TYR A 48 -19.70 -4.16 11.31
CA TYR A 48 -18.33 -3.79 11.64
C TYR A 48 -18.22 -3.24 13.06
N ASN A 49 -19.09 -2.29 13.45
CA ASN A 49 -19.04 -1.67 14.77
C ASN A 49 -19.30 -2.66 15.92
N ARG A 50 -20.08 -3.73 15.68
CA ARG A 50 -20.35 -4.78 16.68
C ARG A 50 -19.17 -5.72 16.93
N HIS A 51 -18.27 -5.83 15.96
CA HIS A 51 -17.12 -6.73 15.97
C HIS A 51 -15.81 -5.97 15.78
N ILE A 52 -15.76 -4.69 16.16
CA ILE A 52 -14.64 -3.80 15.82
C ILE A 52 -13.30 -4.28 16.41
N ASP A 53 -13.36 -5.03 17.51
CA ASP A 53 -12.23 -5.66 18.18
C ASP A 53 -11.56 -6.76 17.34
N GLU A 54 -12.26 -7.34 16.38
CA GLU A 54 -11.71 -8.34 15.44
C GLU A 54 -11.07 -7.70 14.19
N PHE A 55 -11.16 -6.38 14.01
CA PHE A 55 -10.59 -5.68 12.86
C PHE A 55 -9.30 -4.94 13.20
N THR A 56 -8.36 -4.98 12.27
CA THR A 56 -7.14 -4.17 12.30
C THR A 56 -7.13 -3.10 11.21
N GLU A 57 -6.14 -2.22 11.21
CA GLU A 57 -5.92 -1.23 10.14
C GLU A 57 -5.70 -1.88 8.76
N LYS A 58 -5.30 -3.16 8.71
CA LYS A 58 -5.15 -3.92 7.47
C LYS A 58 -6.49 -4.43 6.92
N ASP A 59 -7.51 -4.51 7.77
CA ASP A 59 -8.83 -5.05 7.42
C ASP A 59 -9.80 -3.94 7.01
N SER A 60 -9.68 -2.76 7.62
CA SER A 60 -10.51 -1.60 7.30
C SER A 60 -9.79 -0.28 7.50
N CYS A 61 -10.03 0.67 6.60
CA CYS A 61 -9.58 2.05 6.76
C CYS A 61 -10.61 3.03 6.15
N THR A 62 -10.45 4.32 6.42
CA THR A 62 -11.28 5.38 5.82
C THR A 62 -10.43 6.18 4.83
N ILE A 63 -10.91 6.29 3.60
CA ILE A 63 -10.28 7.08 2.54
C ILE A 63 -11.22 8.19 2.06
N ASN A 64 -10.64 9.24 1.47
CA ASN A 64 -11.41 10.27 0.78
C ASN A 64 -11.64 9.83 -0.66
N LEU A 65 -12.85 9.40 -0.98
CA LEU A 65 -13.26 9.09 -2.35
C LEU A 65 -13.93 10.32 -2.97
N MET A 66 -13.52 10.66 -4.18
CA MET A 66 -14.17 11.70 -4.99
C MET A 66 -15.40 11.09 -5.64
N VAL A 67 -16.59 11.54 -5.23
CA VAL A 67 -17.86 11.14 -5.81
C VAL A 67 -18.55 12.40 -6.32
N GLN A 68 -18.80 12.48 -7.63
CA GLN A 68 -19.46 13.63 -8.27
C GLN A 68 -18.78 14.98 -7.93
N GLY A 69 -17.44 15.01 -7.91
CA GLY A 69 -16.68 16.22 -7.61
C GLY A 69 -16.59 16.60 -6.13
N GLN A 70 -17.22 15.86 -5.22
CA GLN A 70 -17.12 16.08 -3.77
C GLN A 70 -16.33 14.95 -3.10
N GLY A 71 -15.36 15.32 -2.26
CA GLY A 71 -14.61 14.38 -1.43
C GLY A 71 -15.49 13.87 -0.29
N ARG A 72 -15.72 12.56 -0.23
CA ARG A 72 -16.46 11.91 0.85
C ARG A 72 -15.55 10.93 1.60
N LYS A 73 -15.56 11.01 2.92
CA LYS A 73 -14.94 10.01 3.80
C LYS A 73 -15.73 8.72 3.70
N THR A 74 -15.11 7.70 3.10
CA THR A 74 -15.72 6.40 2.86
C THR A 74 -14.85 5.33 3.48
N ARG A 75 -15.47 4.48 4.30
CA ARG A 75 -14.82 3.30 4.86
C ARG A 75 -14.76 2.21 3.80
N ILE A 76 -13.57 1.64 3.65
CA ILE A 76 -13.28 0.52 2.77
C ILE A 76 -12.79 -0.67 3.58
N PHE A 77 -12.96 -1.85 3.00
CA PHE A 77 -12.59 -3.13 3.59
C PHE A 77 -11.71 -3.90 2.61
N SER A 78 -10.61 -4.46 3.12
CA SER A 78 -9.72 -5.31 2.33
C SER A 78 -10.36 -6.68 2.10
N HIS A 79 -9.66 -7.57 1.37
CA HIS A 79 -10.12 -8.95 1.20
C HIS A 79 -10.40 -9.66 2.54
N SER A 80 -9.50 -9.53 3.53
CA SER A 80 -9.68 -10.13 4.86
C SER A 80 -10.84 -9.51 5.61
N GLY A 81 -10.98 -8.18 5.59
CA GLY A 81 -12.11 -7.47 6.21
C GLY A 81 -13.47 -7.85 5.59
N CYS A 82 -13.52 -8.00 4.26
CA CYS A 82 -14.72 -8.49 3.56
C CYS A 82 -15.07 -9.92 3.98
N ASN A 83 -14.06 -10.79 4.17
CA ASN A 83 -14.28 -12.16 4.63
C ASN A 83 -14.87 -12.16 6.05
N LEU A 84 -14.31 -11.41 6.99
CA LEU A 84 -14.84 -11.28 8.36
C LEU A 84 -16.31 -10.85 8.36
N LEU A 85 -16.62 -9.75 7.68
CA LEU A 85 -17.99 -9.24 7.57
C LEU A 85 -18.95 -10.25 6.95
N SER A 86 -18.50 -11.00 5.95
CA SER A 86 -19.34 -12.04 5.33
C SER A 86 -19.66 -13.18 6.29
N PHE A 87 -18.75 -13.54 7.20
CA PHE A 87 -19.04 -14.53 8.24
C PHE A 87 -20.06 -14.01 9.26
N PHE A 88 -19.95 -12.74 9.66
CA PHE A 88 -20.87 -12.15 10.63
C PHE A 88 -22.27 -11.84 10.07
N ALA A 89 -22.39 -11.56 8.77
CA ALA A 89 -23.64 -11.09 8.17
C ALA A 89 -24.75 -12.14 8.15
N ASN A 90 -24.42 -13.43 8.31
CA ASN A 90 -25.34 -14.57 8.30
C ASN A 90 -26.45 -14.48 7.22
N THR A 91 -26.06 -14.12 5.99
CA THR A 91 -26.99 -14.01 4.85
C THR A 91 -26.88 -15.22 3.92
N PRO A 92 -27.94 -15.56 3.15
CA PRO A 92 -27.87 -16.62 2.15
C PRO A 92 -26.76 -16.38 1.11
N ASN A 93 -26.50 -15.11 0.78
CA ASN A 93 -25.49 -14.72 -0.21
C ASN A 93 -24.07 -14.76 0.35
N ALA A 94 -23.86 -14.79 1.67
CA ALA A 94 -22.54 -14.74 2.27
C ALA A 94 -21.61 -15.87 1.82
N LYS A 95 -22.13 -17.09 1.63
CA LYS A 95 -21.31 -18.21 1.13
C LYS A 95 -20.85 -17.99 -0.31
N ALA A 96 -21.77 -17.53 -1.17
CA ALA A 96 -21.45 -17.22 -2.56
C ALA A 96 -20.46 -16.04 -2.65
N PHE A 97 -20.64 -15.03 -1.80
CA PHE A 97 -19.76 -13.87 -1.77
C PHE A 97 -18.33 -14.26 -1.38
N ARG A 98 -18.15 -15.13 -0.37
CA ARG A 98 -16.82 -15.64 -0.01
C ARG A 98 -16.12 -16.37 -1.15
N ALA A 99 -16.85 -17.18 -1.92
CA ALA A 99 -16.30 -17.86 -3.08
C ALA A 99 -15.85 -16.87 -4.16
N TRP A 100 -16.68 -15.86 -4.45
CA TRP A 100 -16.36 -14.80 -5.39
C TRP A 100 -15.18 -13.93 -4.93
N ALA A 101 -15.17 -13.53 -3.65
CA ALA A 101 -14.13 -12.71 -3.06
C ALA A 101 -12.77 -13.41 -3.11
N LYS A 102 -12.74 -14.73 -2.88
CA LYS A 102 -11.55 -15.56 -3.03
C LYS A 102 -10.98 -15.52 -4.45
N GLU A 103 -11.82 -15.44 -5.47
CA GLU A 103 -11.36 -15.37 -6.86
C GLU A 103 -10.95 -13.95 -7.25
N LYS A 104 -11.75 -12.93 -6.91
CA LYS A 104 -11.56 -11.57 -7.42
C LYS A 104 -10.69 -10.67 -6.55
N LEU A 105 -10.68 -10.87 -5.23
CA LEU A 105 -10.01 -10.00 -4.27
C LEU A 105 -8.73 -10.61 -3.66
N ALA A 106 -8.50 -11.92 -3.81
CA ALA A 106 -7.32 -12.57 -3.22
C ALA A 106 -6.01 -12.21 -3.95
N GLU A 107 -6.08 -11.91 -5.24
CA GLU A 107 -4.92 -11.47 -5.99
C GLU A 107 -4.53 -10.02 -5.62
N PRO A 108 -3.23 -9.70 -5.55
CA PRO A 108 -2.77 -8.34 -5.34
C PRO A 108 -3.31 -7.39 -6.41
N ALA A 109 -3.37 -6.10 -6.08
CA ALA A 109 -3.69 -5.07 -7.06
C ALA A 109 -2.69 -5.15 -8.24
N ALA A 110 -3.16 -4.87 -9.46
CA ALA A 110 -2.33 -4.97 -10.66
C ALA A 110 -1.06 -4.11 -10.55
N ASP A 111 -1.18 -2.95 -9.93
CA ASP A 111 -0.08 -2.01 -9.68
C ASP A 111 0.94 -2.60 -8.69
N ALA A 112 0.49 -3.31 -7.64
CA ALA A 112 1.38 -3.94 -6.69
C ALA A 112 2.13 -5.15 -7.27
N TYR A 113 1.44 -5.97 -8.05
CA TYR A 113 2.08 -7.07 -8.77
C TYR A 113 3.15 -6.57 -9.77
N THR A 114 2.84 -5.48 -10.47
CA THR A 114 3.80 -4.82 -11.38
C THR A 114 4.99 -4.27 -10.61
N LEU A 115 4.75 -3.62 -9.46
CA LEU A 115 5.80 -3.10 -8.59
C LEU A 115 6.70 -4.24 -8.06
N GLU A 116 6.12 -5.36 -7.65
CA GLU A 116 6.88 -6.52 -7.18
C GLU A 116 7.76 -7.11 -8.28
N LYS A 117 7.23 -7.26 -9.50
CA LYS A 117 8.02 -7.64 -10.67
C LYS A 117 9.17 -6.67 -10.95
N LEU A 118 8.91 -5.37 -10.86
CA LEU A 118 9.93 -4.34 -11.08
C LEU A 118 11.02 -4.40 -10.02
N LYS A 119 10.66 -4.60 -8.74
CA LYS A 119 11.62 -4.81 -7.64
C LYS A 119 12.49 -6.05 -7.89
N ALA A 120 11.88 -7.17 -8.29
CA ALA A 120 12.61 -8.39 -8.61
C ALA A 120 13.59 -8.19 -9.78
N ALA A 121 13.15 -7.53 -10.85
CA ALA A 121 14.00 -7.21 -12.00
C ALA A 121 15.16 -6.26 -11.64
N TYR A 122 14.89 -5.26 -10.78
CA TYR A 122 15.92 -4.36 -10.26
C TYR A 122 17.01 -5.12 -9.48
N LEU A 123 16.62 -6.04 -8.58
CA LEU A 123 17.57 -6.83 -7.81
C LEU A 123 18.34 -7.83 -8.68
N ALA A 124 17.70 -8.40 -9.70
CA ALA A 124 18.37 -9.29 -10.65
C ALA A 124 19.43 -8.57 -11.49
N THR A 125 19.18 -7.32 -11.88
CA THR A 125 20.13 -6.51 -12.65
C THR A 125 21.24 -5.88 -11.80
N ARG A 126 21.06 -5.81 -10.47
CA ARG A 126 22.01 -5.23 -9.51
C ARG A 126 22.34 -6.19 -8.37
N PRO A 127 23.24 -7.17 -8.59
CA PRO A 127 23.55 -8.21 -7.60
C PRO A 127 24.25 -7.67 -6.34
N ASP A 128 24.83 -6.48 -6.41
CA ASP A 128 25.41 -5.76 -5.28
C ASP A 128 24.34 -5.18 -4.34
N MET A 129 23.21 -4.71 -4.90
CA MET A 129 22.03 -4.28 -4.13
C MET A 129 21.35 -5.47 -3.44
N ALA A 130 21.22 -6.59 -4.15
CA ALA A 130 20.69 -7.83 -3.58
C ALA A 130 21.56 -8.38 -2.43
N ARG A 131 22.89 -8.34 -2.59
CA ARG A 131 23.83 -8.71 -1.51
C ARG A 131 23.74 -7.78 -0.31
N LEU A 132 23.66 -6.47 -0.55
CA LEU A 132 23.49 -5.50 0.53
C LEU A 132 22.22 -5.76 1.33
N LEU A 133 21.09 -6.03 0.65
CA LEU A 133 19.83 -6.36 1.30
C LEU A 133 19.98 -7.60 2.20
N ARG A 134 20.60 -8.66 1.68
CA ARG A 134 20.88 -9.88 2.47
C ARG A 134 21.77 -9.60 3.69
N TYR A 135 22.76 -8.71 3.58
CA TYR A 135 23.61 -8.34 4.72
C TYR A 135 22.82 -7.60 5.81
N VAL A 136 21.88 -6.74 5.41
CA VAL A 136 20.98 -6.07 6.35
C VAL A 136 20.09 -7.07 7.07
N ASP A 137 19.51 -8.05 6.34
CA ASP A 137 18.68 -9.10 6.94
C ASP A 137 19.46 -9.99 7.92
N MET A 138 20.77 -10.15 7.68
CA MET A 138 21.71 -10.84 8.56
C MET A 138 22.16 -9.98 9.75
N GLY A 139 21.70 -8.73 9.86
CA GLY A 139 22.02 -7.82 10.97
C GLY A 139 23.41 -7.18 10.90
N LEU A 140 24.09 -7.23 9.75
CA LEU A 140 25.41 -6.63 9.61
C LEU A 140 25.33 -5.10 9.65
N ASN A 141 26.34 -4.48 10.26
CA ASN A 141 26.45 -3.03 10.24
C ASN A 141 26.98 -2.52 8.89
N GLN A 142 26.86 -1.21 8.66
CA GLN A 142 27.26 -0.59 7.38
C GLN A 142 28.74 -0.76 7.06
N ALA A 143 29.62 -0.85 8.06
CA ALA A 143 31.06 -1.01 7.86
C ALA A 143 31.41 -2.45 7.43
N GLU A 144 30.75 -3.44 8.02
CA GLU A 144 30.86 -4.86 7.62
C GLU A 144 30.34 -5.07 6.20
N ALA A 145 29.14 -4.53 5.91
CA ALA A 145 28.57 -4.59 4.56
C ALA A 145 29.47 -3.89 3.52
N ALA A 146 30.10 -2.76 3.88
CA ALA A 146 31.06 -2.06 3.01
C ALA A 146 32.26 -2.94 2.66
N LYS A 147 32.84 -3.62 3.66
CA LYS A 147 33.98 -4.54 3.48
C LYS A 147 33.60 -5.71 2.57
N LEU A 148 32.43 -6.33 2.80
CA LEU A 148 31.97 -7.47 2.00
C LEU A 148 31.60 -7.10 0.56
N LEU A 149 31.11 -5.88 0.34
CA LEU A 149 30.80 -5.38 -1.00
C LEU A 149 32.02 -4.79 -1.73
N GLY A 150 33.13 -4.56 -1.04
CA GLY A 150 34.31 -3.91 -1.61
C GLY A 150 34.07 -2.44 -1.98
N ILE A 151 33.24 -1.72 -1.21
CA ILE A 151 32.90 -0.31 -1.48
C ILE A 151 33.13 0.58 -0.28
N ALA A 152 33.21 1.89 -0.49
CA ALA A 152 33.26 2.87 0.59
C ALA A 152 31.97 2.86 1.44
N PRO A 153 32.05 3.04 2.77
CA PRO A 153 30.85 3.11 3.64
C PRO A 153 29.83 4.19 3.24
N SER A 154 30.28 5.28 2.61
CA SER A 154 29.39 6.31 2.05
C SER A 154 28.47 5.77 0.96
N ASN A 155 28.95 4.82 0.15
CA ASN A 155 28.19 4.21 -0.94
C ASN A 155 27.19 3.18 -0.41
N VAL A 156 27.50 2.50 0.70
CA VAL A 156 26.53 1.62 1.38
C VAL A 156 25.30 2.42 1.79
N ARG A 157 25.50 3.59 2.41
CA ARG A 157 24.40 4.46 2.83
C ARG A 157 23.51 4.90 1.67
N LEU A 158 24.12 5.34 0.56
CA LEU A 158 23.40 5.76 -0.63
C LEU A 158 22.53 4.60 -1.17
N ARG A 159 23.10 3.39 -1.23
CA ARG A 159 22.40 2.19 -1.68
C ARG A 159 21.29 1.76 -0.72
N LEU A 160 21.52 1.81 0.58
CA LEU A 160 20.47 1.55 1.58
C LEU A 160 19.31 2.54 1.44
N LYS A 161 19.60 3.82 1.17
CA LYS A 161 18.55 4.80 0.86
C LYS A 161 17.78 4.42 -0.40
N GLN A 162 18.46 4.04 -1.49
CA GLN A 162 17.80 3.60 -2.73
C GLN A 162 16.91 2.36 -2.50
N LEU A 163 17.38 1.38 -1.71
CA LEU A 163 16.58 0.23 -1.32
C LEU A 163 15.37 0.65 -0.48
N ALA A 164 15.52 1.61 0.44
CA ALA A 164 14.43 2.12 1.26
C ALA A 164 13.39 2.89 0.44
N ASP A 165 13.82 3.71 -0.52
CA ASP A 165 12.94 4.44 -1.44
C ASP A 165 12.12 3.46 -2.32
N LEU A 166 12.68 2.27 -2.62
CA LEU A 166 11.96 1.18 -3.28
C LEU A 166 11.12 0.33 -2.32
N GLY A 167 11.09 0.63 -1.02
CA GLY A 167 10.41 -0.16 0.00
C GLY A 167 10.94 -1.60 0.09
N LEU A 168 12.25 -1.77 -0.02
CA LEU A 168 12.96 -3.05 0.15
C LEU A 168 13.66 -3.15 1.51
N THR A 169 13.79 -2.05 2.26
CA THR A 169 14.38 -2.03 3.60
C THR A 169 13.79 -0.89 4.43
N ASP A 170 13.71 -1.06 5.75
CA ASP A 170 13.26 -0.03 6.69
C ASP A 170 14.36 0.98 7.07
N TYR A 171 15.47 1.01 6.32
CA TYR A 171 16.58 1.92 6.57
C TYR A 171 16.14 3.39 6.58
N ARG A 172 16.40 4.08 7.69
CA ARG A 172 16.18 5.53 7.84
C ARG A 172 17.53 6.25 7.92
N PRO A 173 17.85 7.15 6.97
CA PRO A 173 19.07 7.93 7.05
C PRO A 173 19.03 8.91 8.23
N ASP A 174 20.16 9.04 8.93
CA ASP A 174 20.31 9.97 10.06
C ASP A 174 19.98 11.42 9.62
N PRO A 175 19.10 12.14 10.37
CA PRO A 175 18.69 13.51 10.07
C PRO A 175 19.83 14.50 9.82
N LYS A 176 20.99 14.32 10.46
CA LYS A 176 22.17 15.19 10.33
C LYS A 176 22.70 15.27 8.89
N TYR A 177 22.35 14.30 8.04
CA TYR A 177 22.84 14.21 6.65
C TYR A 177 21.77 14.54 5.61
N ARG A 178 20.57 14.98 6.03
CA ARG A 178 19.43 15.25 5.14
C ARG A 178 19.64 16.50 4.26
N ASN A 179 20.50 17.43 4.68
CA ASN A 179 20.61 18.78 4.10
C ASN A 179 22.00 19.15 3.56
N ARG A 180 22.77 18.21 2.99
CA ARG A 180 24.04 18.60 2.34
C ARG A 180 23.85 19.16 0.90
N HIS A 181 22.77 18.75 0.22
CA HIS A 181 22.44 19.27 -1.12
C HIS A 181 21.60 20.56 -1.10
N ALA A 182 20.86 20.84 -0.02
CA ALA A 182 20.10 22.08 0.12
C ALA A 182 21.00 23.32 0.28
N LEU A 183 22.18 23.16 0.88
CA LEU A 183 23.16 24.23 1.10
C LEU A 183 23.95 24.61 -0.18
N ALA A 184 24.03 23.72 -1.18
CA ALA A 184 24.71 24.03 -2.45
C ALA A 184 23.85 24.91 -3.37
N SER A 185 22.51 24.79 -3.31
CA SER A 185 21.60 25.64 -4.08
C SER A 185 21.41 27.04 -3.49
N ALA A 186 21.80 27.28 -2.23
CA ALA A 186 21.68 28.58 -1.58
C ALA A 186 22.89 29.52 -1.85
N ASN A 187 24.09 28.96 -2.09
CA ASN A 187 25.31 29.76 -2.29
C ASN A 187 25.60 30.12 -3.75
N GLY A 188 24.77 29.69 -4.71
CA GLY A 188 24.96 29.95 -6.14
C GLY A 188 24.24 31.19 -6.71
N GLN A 189 23.47 31.92 -5.90
CA GLN A 189 22.67 33.08 -6.36
C GLN A 189 23.07 34.43 -5.75
N GLN A 190 24.21 34.54 -5.05
CA GLN A 190 24.62 35.80 -4.40
C GLN A 190 25.82 36.53 -5.03
N SER A 191 26.26 36.15 -6.23
CA SER A 191 27.35 36.88 -6.92
C SER A 191 27.02 37.12 -8.39
N LEU A 192 26.12 38.06 -8.67
CA LEU A 192 26.05 38.79 -9.96
C LEU A 192 25.08 39.96 -9.79
N GLY A 193 25.60 41.01 -9.17
CA GLY A 193 24.87 42.25 -8.97
C GLY A 193 25.78 43.27 -8.29
N LEU A 194 26.71 43.84 -9.06
CA LEU A 194 27.24 45.20 -8.93
C LEU A 194 28.28 45.47 -10.03
N GLU A 195 28.24 46.71 -10.53
CA GLU A 195 29.20 47.44 -11.36
C GLU A 195 28.88 47.61 -12.86
N GLY A 196 28.61 48.88 -13.23
CA GLY A 196 28.72 49.42 -14.58
C GLY A 196 27.45 50.05 -15.13
#